data_AF-A0A8X6F8M8-F1
#
_entry.id   AF-A0A8X6F8M8-F1
#
_cell.length_a   1.000
_cell.length_b   1.000
_cell.length_c   1.000
_cell.angle_alpha   90.00
_cell.angle_beta   90.00
_cell.angle_gamma   90.00
#
_symmetry.space_group_name_H-M   'P 1'
#
loop_
_entity.id
_entity.type
_entity.pdbx_description
1 polymer ?
#
loop_
_entity_poly.entity_id
_entity_poly.type
_entity_poly.pdbx_seq_one_letter_code
_entity_poly.pdbx_strand_id
1 'polypeptide(L)'
;MGKFVQTVLSGAAQLEREMIVERVKNKIATSKEQGLWMGGNVPLGYDVKDKELIINEKEAKLVKHIFEKYMKLKSMAELARELNSEGYRTKSDIFKKATVRRIITNPIYMGKIRHYEKQYKGKHEAIIEEEKWQKAQELIKNQPHRGKKYEEALLKGIIKCKSCNANMTLTYAKKENKRYRYYVCNNHLRGKGCESINRTVIAGEVEKEVMKRAEHLYKNWQEKAEEWKNLSFRKQKEAMKKLIKGVTVKEDGIVVSSESGEIFIPMGLKKKANKCTVVEPEGKTNNALLKAVVRAHLWKRQLEEGKYRSLKELSIKINIGTRRIQQILRLNYLAPKIKEDIVNGRQPSSLRLADLREIPMLWSEQVEKFYKLAS
;
A
#
# COMPACT_ATOMS: atom_id res chain seq x y z
N MET A 1 -7.53 42.99 -42.95
CA MET A 1 -7.79 41.59 -43.37
C MET A 1 -8.92 41.03 -42.53
N GLY A 2 -9.95 40.46 -43.16
CA GLY A 2 -11.10 39.89 -42.44
C GLY A 2 -10.77 38.58 -41.72
N LYS A 3 -11.54 38.24 -40.68
CA LYS A 3 -11.38 37.01 -39.87
C LYS A 3 -11.27 35.74 -40.72
N PHE A 4 -11.96 35.68 -41.85
CA PHE A 4 -11.88 34.57 -42.81
C PHE A 4 -10.47 34.36 -43.38
N VAL A 5 -9.82 35.44 -43.85
CA VAL A 5 -8.47 35.37 -44.43
C VAL A 5 -7.45 34.92 -43.38
N GLN A 6 -7.60 35.38 -42.13
CA GLN A 6 -6.75 34.92 -41.02
C GLN A 6 -6.93 33.41 -40.74
N THR A 7 -8.16 32.89 -40.75
CA THR A 7 -8.41 31.46 -40.56
C THR A 7 -7.82 30.62 -41.68
N VAL A 8 -7.96 31.05 -42.94
CA VAL A 8 -7.40 30.34 -44.10
C VAL A 8 -5.87 30.33 -44.06
N LEU A 9 -5.23 31.47 -43.78
CA LEU A 9 -3.76 31.54 -43.64
C LEU A 9 -3.26 30.69 -42.47
N SER A 10 -3.99 30.68 -41.35
CA SER A 10 -3.66 29.81 -40.21
C SER A 10 -3.79 28.33 -40.57
N GLY A 11 -4.81 27.96 -41.34
CA GLY A 11 -4.99 26.60 -41.85
C GLY A 11 -3.86 26.17 -42.79
N ALA A 12 -3.44 27.04 -43.70
CA ALA A 12 -2.30 26.79 -44.60
C ALA A 12 -0.99 26.61 -43.81
N ALA A 13 -0.70 27.49 -42.85
CA ALA A 13 0.48 27.37 -42.00
C ALA A 13 0.48 26.07 -41.16
N GLN A 14 -0.68 25.64 -40.69
CA GLN A 14 -0.83 24.37 -39.97
C GLN A 14 -0.57 23.16 -40.88
N LEU A 15 -1.12 23.16 -42.11
CA LEU A 15 -0.87 22.10 -43.10
C LEU A 15 0.61 21.99 -43.48
N GLU A 16 1.30 23.12 -43.69
CA GLU A 16 2.73 23.12 -43.96
C GLU A 16 3.54 22.51 -42.82
N ARG A 17 3.19 22.86 -41.57
CA ARG A 17 3.84 22.29 -40.39
C ARG A 17 3.64 20.77 -40.33
N GLU A 18 2.45 20.28 -40.63
CA GLU A 18 2.15 18.85 -40.65
C GLU A 18 2.93 18.11 -41.75
N MET A 19 3.00 18.68 -42.96
CA MET A 19 3.80 18.13 -44.06
C MET A 19 5.30 18.09 -43.73
N ILE A 20 5.84 19.12 -43.07
CA ILE A 20 7.25 19.14 -42.62
C ILE A 20 7.49 18.02 -41.62
N VAL A 21 6.58 17.85 -40.64
CA VAL A 21 6.69 16.78 -39.64
C VAL A 21 6.68 15.40 -40.31
N GLU A 22 5.79 15.18 -41.27
CA GLU A 22 5.71 13.92 -42.01
C GLU A 22 6.96 13.65 -42.84
N ARG A 23 7.45 14.65 -43.57
CA ARG A 23 8.70 14.55 -44.36
C ARG A 23 9.90 14.22 -43.47
N VAL A 24 10.02 14.87 -42.32
CA VAL A 24 11.10 14.59 -41.35
C VAL A 24 11.00 13.17 -40.81
N LYS A 25 9.79 12.71 -40.46
CA LYS A 25 9.56 11.32 -40.01
C LYS A 25 9.98 10.32 -41.08
N ASN A 26 9.57 10.54 -42.33
CA ASN A 26 9.91 9.66 -43.45
C ASN A 26 11.43 9.64 -43.70
N LYS A 27 12.11 10.79 -43.64
CA LYS A 27 13.57 10.86 -43.76
C LYS A 27 14.30 10.13 -42.63
N ILE A 28 13.78 10.20 -41.39
CA ILE A 28 14.34 9.45 -40.26
C ILE A 28 14.14 7.95 -40.45
N ALA A 29 12.95 7.53 -40.92
CA ALA A 29 12.65 6.14 -41.19
C ALA A 29 13.59 5.57 -42.27
N THR A 30 13.70 6.23 -43.43
CA THR A 30 14.57 5.79 -44.53
C THR A 30 16.05 5.77 -44.14
N SER A 31 16.51 6.76 -43.37
CA SER A 31 17.90 6.77 -42.90
C SER A 31 18.19 5.64 -41.91
N LYS A 32 17.23 5.30 -41.03
CA LYS A 32 17.35 4.15 -40.12
C LYS A 32 17.26 2.81 -40.84
N GLU A 33 16.47 2.73 -41.91
CA GLU A 33 16.42 1.58 -42.82
C GLU A 33 17.77 1.34 -43.51
N GLN A 34 18.45 2.43 -43.88
CA GLN A 34 19.83 2.41 -44.38
C GLN A 34 20.89 2.14 -43.30
N GLY A 35 20.47 1.90 -42.05
CA GLY A 35 21.35 1.56 -40.94
C GLY A 35 22.14 2.74 -40.36
N LEU A 36 21.73 3.99 -40.64
CA LEU A 36 22.37 5.20 -40.13
C LEU A 36 21.85 5.58 -38.74
N TRP A 37 22.73 6.17 -37.93
CA TRP A 37 22.39 6.73 -36.63
C TRP A 37 21.77 8.13 -36.77
N MET A 38 20.47 8.23 -36.51
CA MET A 38 19.69 9.46 -36.65
C MET A 38 19.54 10.27 -35.34
N GLY A 39 20.48 10.11 -34.40
CA GLY A 39 20.60 10.96 -33.22
C GLY A 39 19.97 10.41 -31.92
N GLY A 40 20.03 11.26 -30.88
CA GLY A 40 19.73 10.91 -29.49
C GLY A 40 20.99 10.72 -28.66
N ASN A 41 20.84 10.24 -27.42
CA ASN A 41 22.00 9.95 -26.57
C ASN A 41 22.77 8.76 -27.14
N VAL A 42 24.07 8.97 -27.38
CA VAL A 42 24.95 7.94 -27.91
C VAL A 42 25.00 6.74 -26.96
N PRO A 43 24.76 5.51 -27.46
CA PRO A 43 24.88 4.31 -26.65
C PRO A 43 26.28 4.17 -26.05
N LEU A 44 26.36 3.67 -24.82
CA LEU A 44 27.64 3.32 -24.18
C LEU A 44 28.36 2.28 -25.03
N GLY A 45 29.67 2.40 -25.27
CA GLY A 45 30.40 1.45 -26.14
C GLY A 45 30.60 1.92 -27.57
N TYR A 46 29.93 3.00 -27.98
CA TYR A 46 30.03 3.55 -29.33
C TYR A 46 30.27 5.06 -29.30
N ASP A 47 30.99 5.57 -30.29
CA ASP A 47 31.08 6.99 -30.62
C ASP A 47 30.45 7.25 -31.99
N VAL A 48 30.02 8.48 -32.25
CA VAL A 48 29.37 8.85 -33.53
C VAL A 48 30.35 9.57 -34.41
N LYS A 49 30.55 9.08 -35.64
CA LYS A 49 31.26 9.77 -36.70
C LYS A 49 30.44 9.66 -37.98
N ASP A 50 30.17 10.78 -38.65
CA ASP A 50 29.42 10.81 -39.92
C ASP A 50 28.09 10.06 -39.92
N LYS A 51 27.37 10.10 -38.78
CA LYS A 51 26.10 9.38 -38.52
C LYS A 51 26.24 7.85 -38.51
N GLU A 52 27.44 7.33 -38.30
CA GLU A 52 27.71 5.92 -38.06
C GLU A 52 28.24 5.74 -36.62
N LEU A 53 27.91 4.60 -36.02
CA LEU A 53 28.39 4.25 -34.68
C LEU A 53 29.69 3.45 -34.82
N ILE A 54 30.78 4.00 -34.27
CA ILE A 54 32.10 3.38 -34.24
C ILE A 54 32.33 2.83 -32.84
N ILE A 55 32.91 1.63 -32.72
CA ILE A 55 33.19 1.00 -31.43
C ILE A 55 34.24 1.80 -30.66
N ASN A 56 33.95 2.12 -29.40
CA ASN A 56 34.93 2.61 -28.44
C ASN A 56 35.40 1.44 -27.57
N GLU A 57 36.62 0.96 -27.80
CA GLU A 57 37.16 -0.25 -27.14
C GLU A 57 37.07 -0.24 -25.61
N LYS A 58 37.32 0.91 -24.96
CA LYS A 58 37.28 1.02 -23.49
C LYS A 58 35.87 0.81 -22.97
N GLU A 59 34.90 1.47 -23.60
CA GLU A 59 33.50 1.36 -23.22
C GLU A 59 32.85 0.04 -23.67
N ALA A 60 33.29 -0.51 -24.81
CA ALA A 60 32.83 -1.79 -25.32
C ALA A 60 33.20 -2.94 -24.37
N LYS A 61 34.39 -2.90 -23.77
CA LYS A 61 34.77 -3.82 -22.69
C LYS A 61 33.81 -3.74 -21.49
N LEU A 62 33.41 -2.53 -21.10
CA LEU A 62 32.41 -2.34 -20.04
C LEU A 62 31.05 -2.91 -20.43
N VAL A 63 30.59 -2.72 -21.67
CA VAL A 63 29.34 -3.31 -22.16
C VAL A 63 29.40 -4.84 -22.11
N LYS A 64 30.49 -5.46 -22.58
CA LYS A 64 30.69 -6.92 -22.49
C LYS A 64 30.60 -7.41 -21.03
N HIS A 65 31.30 -6.72 -20.12
CA HIS A 65 31.25 -7.00 -18.67
C HIS A 65 29.84 -6.89 -18.09
N ILE A 66 29.06 -5.89 -18.51
CA ILE A 66 27.65 -5.72 -18.08
C ILE A 66 26.80 -6.92 -18.49
N PHE A 67 26.93 -7.40 -19.72
CA PHE A 67 26.17 -8.55 -20.20
C PHE A 67 26.55 -9.84 -19.45
N GLU A 68 27.85 -10.08 -19.25
CA GLU A 68 28.35 -11.24 -18.51
C GLU A 68 27.89 -11.24 -17.04
N LYS A 69 28.02 -10.11 -16.35
CA LYS A 69 27.53 -9.98 -14.97
C LYS A 69 26.03 -10.13 -14.88
N TYR A 70 25.27 -9.62 -15.86
CA TYR A 70 23.83 -9.78 -15.87
C TYR A 70 23.44 -11.26 -15.96
N MET A 71 24.11 -12.05 -16.80
CA MET A 71 23.87 -13.49 -16.93
C MET A 71 24.09 -14.24 -15.60
N LYS A 72 25.07 -13.79 -14.80
CA LYS A 72 25.35 -14.35 -13.46
C LYS A 72 24.31 -13.94 -12.42
N LEU A 73 24.06 -12.63 -12.26
CA LEU A 73 23.22 -12.08 -11.18
C LEU A 73 21.72 -12.24 -11.43
N LYS A 74 21.29 -12.19 -12.70
CA LYS A 74 19.87 -12.16 -13.12
C LYS A 74 19.05 -11.02 -12.49
N SER A 75 19.71 -9.96 -12.00
CA SER A 75 19.10 -8.83 -11.29
C SER A 75 19.66 -7.48 -11.73
N MET A 76 18.82 -6.69 -12.44
CA MET A 76 19.22 -5.37 -12.97
C MET A 76 19.53 -4.33 -11.88
N ALA A 77 18.87 -4.43 -10.72
CA ALA A 77 19.06 -3.48 -9.63
C ALA A 77 20.35 -3.75 -8.85
N GLU A 78 20.69 -5.03 -8.73
CA GLU A 78 21.95 -5.48 -8.13
C GLU A 78 23.12 -5.15 -9.02
N LEU A 79 23.00 -5.45 -10.31
CA LEU A 79 24.00 -5.08 -11.31
C LEU A 79 24.30 -3.57 -11.29
N ALA A 80 23.26 -2.73 -11.22
CA ALA A 80 23.45 -1.28 -11.11
C ALA A 80 24.22 -0.89 -9.83
N ARG A 81 23.96 -1.54 -8.69
CA ARG A 81 24.67 -1.27 -7.43
C ARG A 81 26.14 -1.67 -7.53
N GLU A 82 26.42 -2.88 -8.04
CA GLU A 82 27.80 -3.38 -8.21
C GLU A 82 28.61 -2.51 -9.17
N LEU A 83 28.05 -2.14 -10.32
CA LEU A 83 28.75 -1.28 -11.28
C LEU A 83 29.11 0.07 -10.65
N ASN A 84 28.19 0.65 -9.87
CA ASN A 84 28.46 1.91 -9.20
C ASN A 84 29.51 1.78 -8.09
N SER A 85 29.54 0.68 -7.34
CA SER A 85 30.54 0.42 -6.30
C SER A 85 31.93 0.12 -6.87
N GLU A 86 32.00 -0.51 -8.04
CA GLU A 86 33.25 -0.73 -8.79
C GLU A 86 33.77 0.54 -9.47
N GLY A 87 33.04 1.66 -9.36
CA GLY A 87 33.45 2.95 -9.92
C GLY A 87 33.05 3.17 -11.38
N TYR A 88 32.37 2.22 -12.02
CA TYR A 88 31.88 2.41 -13.38
C TYR A 88 30.78 3.47 -13.46
N ARG A 89 30.79 4.24 -14.55
CA ARG A 89 29.80 5.29 -14.83
C ARG A 89 29.28 5.16 -16.26
N THR A 90 28.10 5.71 -16.49
CA THR A 90 27.57 5.89 -17.85
C THR A 90 28.17 7.15 -18.46
N LYS A 91 27.94 7.40 -19.76
CA LYS A 91 28.39 8.64 -20.42
C LYS A 91 27.89 9.93 -19.76
N SER A 92 26.79 9.90 -19.01
CA SER A 92 26.18 11.11 -18.45
C SER A 92 25.92 11.07 -16.94
N ASP A 93 25.82 9.90 -16.31
CA ASP A 93 25.41 9.76 -14.90
C ASP A 93 25.82 8.39 -14.30
N ILE A 94 25.42 8.11 -13.05
CA ILE A 94 25.50 6.80 -12.40
C ILE A 94 24.58 5.76 -13.05
N PHE A 95 24.89 4.47 -12.84
CA PHE A 95 24.02 3.38 -13.28
C PHE A 95 22.76 3.29 -12.42
N LYS A 96 21.61 3.57 -13.02
CA LYS A 96 20.29 3.30 -12.44
C LYS A 96 19.74 1.99 -13.02
N LYS A 97 18.81 1.33 -12.31
CA LYS A 97 18.12 0.13 -12.80
C LYS A 97 17.54 0.32 -14.21
N ALA A 98 16.95 1.50 -14.47
CA ALA A 98 16.38 1.83 -15.78
C ALA A 98 17.44 1.91 -16.88
N THR A 99 18.61 2.48 -16.58
CA THR A 99 19.72 2.61 -17.53
C THR A 99 20.30 1.25 -17.89
N VAL A 100 20.53 0.39 -16.89
CA VAL A 100 20.98 -0.99 -17.09
C VAL A 100 19.99 -1.78 -17.94
N ARG A 101 18.68 -1.68 -17.63
CA ARG A 101 17.64 -2.30 -18.45
C ARG A 101 17.72 -1.82 -19.90
N ARG A 102 17.81 -0.51 -20.12
CA ARG A 102 17.92 0.07 -21.47
C ARG A 102 19.11 -0.49 -22.22
N ILE A 103 20.28 -0.64 -21.58
CA ILE A 103 21.48 -1.21 -22.21
C ILE A 103 21.21 -2.65 -22.65
N ILE A 104 20.77 -3.50 -21.73
CA ILE A 104 20.60 -4.93 -22.00
C ILE A 104 19.49 -5.20 -23.03
N THR A 105 18.42 -4.39 -23.06
CA THR A 105 17.32 -4.56 -24.02
C THR A 105 17.55 -3.88 -25.37
N ASN A 106 18.65 -3.13 -25.56
CA ASN A 106 18.86 -2.37 -26.78
C ASN A 106 19.44 -3.28 -27.89
N PRO A 107 18.76 -3.42 -29.05
CA PRO A 107 19.25 -4.19 -30.20
C PRO A 107 20.54 -3.64 -30.83
N ILE A 108 20.93 -2.39 -30.54
CA ILE A 108 22.13 -1.77 -31.11
C ILE A 108 23.37 -2.61 -30.79
N TYR A 109 23.46 -3.20 -29.60
CA TYR A 109 24.61 -4.01 -29.21
C TYR A 109 24.77 -5.30 -30.02
N MET A 110 23.72 -5.75 -30.71
CA MET A 110 23.75 -6.89 -31.65
C MET A 110 23.80 -6.44 -33.12
N GLY A 111 24.11 -5.17 -33.39
CA GLY A 111 24.23 -4.64 -34.76
C GLY A 111 22.90 -4.25 -35.43
N LYS A 112 21.79 -4.14 -34.69
CA LYS A 112 20.47 -3.77 -35.26
C LYS A 112 19.98 -2.42 -34.74
N ILE A 113 19.37 -1.62 -35.61
CA ILE A 113 18.75 -0.33 -35.25
C ILE A 113 17.24 -0.50 -35.18
N ARG A 114 16.63 -0.05 -34.08
CA ARG A 114 15.17 -0.09 -33.89
C ARG A 114 14.50 1.19 -34.36
N HIS A 115 13.42 1.05 -35.13
CA HIS A 115 12.49 2.12 -35.44
C HIS A 115 11.05 1.62 -35.22
N TYR A 116 10.38 2.19 -34.22
CA TYR A 116 9.09 1.70 -33.72
C TYR A 116 9.12 0.20 -33.38
N GLU A 117 8.45 -0.63 -34.16
CA GLU A 117 8.35 -2.08 -33.97
C GLU A 117 9.33 -2.86 -34.87
N LYS A 118 9.87 -2.20 -35.92
CA LYS A 118 10.78 -2.81 -36.87
C LYS A 118 12.24 -2.69 -36.41
N GLN A 119 13.03 -3.69 -36.80
CA GLN A 119 14.47 -3.72 -36.59
C GLN A 119 15.17 -3.83 -37.94
N TYR A 120 16.13 -2.95 -38.18
CA TYR A 120 16.92 -2.91 -39.41
C TYR A 120 18.38 -3.25 -39.11
N LYS A 121 19.10 -3.76 -40.10
CA LYS A 121 20.54 -4.00 -39.97
C LYS A 121 21.25 -2.64 -39.88
N GLY A 122 21.96 -2.41 -38.79
CA GLY A 122 22.79 -1.21 -38.63
C GLY A 122 24.07 -1.34 -39.46
N LYS A 123 24.64 -0.20 -39.84
CA LYS A 123 25.99 -0.17 -40.46
C LYS A 123 27.11 -0.39 -39.44
N HIS A 124 26.82 -0.24 -38.16
CA HIS A 124 27.79 -0.36 -37.09
C HIS A 124 28.09 -1.81 -36.72
N GLU A 125 29.29 -2.04 -36.21
CA GLU A 125 29.71 -3.35 -35.73
C GLU A 125 29.04 -3.71 -34.39
N ALA A 126 28.69 -4.99 -34.22
CA ALA A 126 28.08 -5.48 -32.99
C ALA A 126 29.14 -5.66 -31.88
N ILE A 127 28.88 -5.15 -30.68
CA ILE A 127 29.74 -5.39 -29.50
C ILE A 127 29.47 -6.77 -28.89
N ILE A 128 28.23 -7.27 -28.99
CA ILE A 128 27.75 -8.51 -28.39
C ILE A 128 27.23 -9.44 -29.48
N GLU A 129 27.61 -10.71 -29.42
CA GLU A 129 27.08 -11.77 -30.29
C GLU A 129 25.55 -11.90 -30.14
N GLU A 130 24.86 -12.15 -31.26
CA GLU A 130 23.40 -12.25 -31.29
C GLU A 130 22.87 -13.32 -30.31
N GLU A 131 23.56 -14.47 -30.19
CA GLU A 131 23.19 -15.53 -29.27
C GLU A 131 23.25 -15.09 -27.79
N LYS A 132 24.31 -14.37 -27.40
CA LYS A 132 24.48 -13.87 -26.03
C LYS A 132 23.38 -12.84 -25.69
N TRP A 133 23.05 -11.99 -26.66
CA TRP A 133 21.98 -11.01 -26.48
C TRP A 133 20.60 -11.67 -26.36
N GLN A 134 20.31 -12.67 -27.20
CA GLN A 134 19.06 -13.43 -27.14
C GLN A 134 18.89 -14.16 -25.82
N LYS A 135 19.95 -14.83 -25.32
CA LYS A 135 19.96 -15.44 -23.98
C LYS A 135 19.63 -14.43 -22.88
N ALA A 136 20.18 -13.22 -22.95
CA ALA A 136 19.87 -12.16 -21.99
C ALA A 136 18.39 -11.73 -22.05
N GLN A 137 17.78 -11.64 -23.24
CA GLN A 137 16.34 -11.35 -23.37
C GLN A 137 15.46 -12.47 -22.83
N GLU A 138 15.86 -13.72 -23.05
CA GLU A 138 15.13 -14.88 -22.55
C GLU A 138 15.13 -14.91 -21.02
N LEU A 139 16.26 -14.61 -20.37
CA LEU A 139 16.34 -14.44 -18.92
C LEU A 139 15.42 -13.34 -18.40
N ILE A 140 15.26 -12.23 -19.14
CA ILE A 140 14.32 -11.15 -18.79
C ILE A 140 12.88 -11.65 -18.90
N LYS A 141 12.54 -12.37 -19.96
CA LYS A 141 11.18 -12.88 -20.23
C LYS A 141 10.76 -13.94 -19.21
N ASN A 142 11.68 -14.84 -18.86
CA ASN A 142 11.46 -15.94 -17.92
C ASN A 142 11.56 -15.49 -16.46
N GLN A 143 11.87 -14.21 -16.19
CA GLN A 143 11.95 -13.71 -14.84
C GLN A 143 10.56 -13.75 -14.20
N PRO A 144 10.39 -14.43 -13.04
CA PRO A 144 9.07 -14.61 -12.44
C PRO A 144 8.45 -13.25 -12.20
N HIS A 145 7.27 -13.03 -12.79
CA HIS A 145 6.50 -11.84 -12.50
C HIS A 145 6.23 -11.87 -11.00
N ARG A 146 6.78 -10.92 -10.23
CA ARG A 146 6.40 -10.78 -8.82
C ARG A 146 4.91 -10.52 -8.82
N GLY A 147 4.13 -11.54 -8.46
CA GLY A 147 2.69 -11.44 -8.34
C GLY A 147 2.35 -10.23 -7.49
N LYS A 148 1.24 -9.55 -7.81
CA LYS A 148 0.73 -8.45 -6.99
C LYS A 148 0.63 -8.99 -5.55
N LYS A 149 1.49 -8.48 -4.65
CA LYS A 149 1.35 -8.76 -3.21
C LYS A 149 -0.10 -8.49 -2.84
N TYR A 150 -0.74 -9.44 -2.14
CA TYR A 150 -2.11 -9.33 -1.67
C TYR A 150 -2.36 -7.90 -1.17
N GLU A 151 -3.31 -7.19 -1.79
CA GLU A 151 -3.57 -5.80 -1.43
C GLU A 151 -4.29 -5.76 -0.08
N GLU A 152 -3.51 -5.74 1.00
CA GLU A 152 -3.95 -5.49 2.38
C GLU A 152 -4.64 -4.12 2.53
N ALA A 153 -4.52 -3.24 1.53
CA ALA A 153 -5.09 -1.90 1.52
C ALA A 153 -6.44 -1.90 0.80
N LEU A 154 -7.55 -1.81 1.55
CA LEU A 154 -8.89 -1.77 0.97
C LEU A 154 -9.12 -0.50 0.14
N LEU A 155 -8.70 0.64 0.67
CA LEU A 155 -8.98 1.97 0.12
C LEU A 155 -7.89 2.52 -0.81
N LYS A 156 -6.95 1.68 -1.21
CA LYS A 156 -5.82 2.10 -2.05
C LYS A 156 -6.32 2.70 -3.38
N GLY A 157 -5.89 3.92 -3.67
CA GLY A 157 -6.28 4.66 -4.88
C GLY A 157 -7.59 5.42 -4.76
N ILE A 158 -8.36 5.20 -3.69
CA ILE A 158 -9.65 5.87 -3.41
C ILE A 158 -9.47 6.92 -2.31
N ILE A 159 -8.63 6.63 -1.32
CA ILE A 159 -8.37 7.54 -0.19
C ILE A 159 -7.40 8.68 -0.55
N LYS A 160 -7.82 9.91 -0.26
CA LYS A 160 -7.08 11.15 -0.51
C LYS A 160 -7.05 12.04 0.74
N CYS A 161 -6.01 12.85 0.83
CA CYS A 161 -5.91 13.89 1.86
C CYS A 161 -6.64 15.16 1.38
N LYS A 162 -7.51 15.77 2.20
CA LYS A 162 -8.24 16.99 1.81
C LYS A 162 -7.30 18.14 1.47
N SER A 163 -6.27 18.38 2.28
CA SER A 163 -5.44 19.58 2.19
C SER A 163 -4.54 19.62 0.95
N CYS A 164 -4.02 18.47 0.50
CA CYS A 164 -3.10 18.42 -0.65
C CYS A 164 -3.63 17.61 -1.84
N ASN A 165 -4.84 17.05 -1.73
CA ASN A 165 -5.47 16.17 -2.71
C ASN A 165 -4.62 14.94 -3.15
N ALA A 166 -3.52 14.68 -2.44
CA ALA A 166 -2.64 13.56 -2.74
C ALA A 166 -3.24 12.25 -2.22
N ASN A 167 -3.01 11.18 -2.96
CA ASN A 167 -3.38 9.83 -2.54
C ASN A 167 -2.67 9.46 -1.23
N MET A 168 -3.35 8.70 -0.38
CA MET A 168 -2.74 8.12 0.82
C MET A 168 -2.35 6.66 0.58
N THR A 169 -1.18 6.27 1.09
CA THR A 169 -0.62 4.92 0.94
C THR A 169 -0.70 4.17 2.26
N LEU A 170 -1.03 2.88 2.21
CA LEU A 170 -1.01 2.02 3.38
C LEU A 170 0.44 1.76 3.82
N THR A 171 0.72 2.05 5.08
CA THR A 171 1.99 1.77 5.76
C THR A 171 1.70 1.01 7.05
N TYR A 172 2.72 0.41 7.65
CA TYR A 172 2.58 -0.27 8.93
C TYR A 172 3.71 0.10 9.88
N ALA A 173 3.38 0.23 11.16
CA ALA A 173 4.35 0.27 12.24
C ALA A 173 4.36 -1.08 12.97
N LYS A 174 5.54 -1.61 13.25
CA LYS A 174 5.70 -2.82 14.07
C LYS A 174 6.05 -2.40 15.50
N LYS A 175 5.29 -2.87 16.48
CA LYS A 175 5.66 -2.77 17.90
C LYS A 175 5.49 -4.15 18.52
N GLU A 176 6.57 -4.68 19.08
CA GLU A 176 6.64 -6.06 19.58
C GLU A 176 6.16 -7.05 18.50
N ASN A 177 5.10 -7.83 18.79
CA ASN A 177 4.49 -8.80 17.90
C ASN A 177 3.20 -8.30 17.20
N LYS A 178 2.90 -6.99 17.29
CA LYS A 178 1.71 -6.38 16.67
C LYS A 178 2.10 -5.47 15.51
N ARG A 179 1.31 -5.54 14.42
CA ARG A 179 1.40 -4.65 13.26
C ARG A 179 0.23 -3.68 13.28
N TYR A 180 0.53 -2.39 13.32
CA TYR A 180 -0.46 -1.32 13.26
C TYR A 180 -0.47 -0.75 11.84
N ARG A 181 -1.64 -0.76 11.19
CA ARG A 181 -1.81 -0.31 9.80
C ARG A 181 -2.31 1.14 9.76
N TYR A 182 -1.70 1.97 8.92
CA TYR A 182 -2.04 3.37 8.77
C TYR A 182 -2.09 3.78 7.30
N TYR A 183 -3.01 4.67 6.94
CA TYR A 183 -2.93 5.43 5.68
C TYR A 183 -2.15 6.71 5.91
N VAL A 184 -1.09 6.92 5.13
CA VAL A 184 -0.22 8.10 5.21
C VAL A 184 -0.28 8.87 3.90
N CYS A 185 -0.39 10.19 3.98
CA CYS A 185 -0.35 11.08 2.82
C CYS A 185 0.98 10.95 2.05
N ASN A 186 0.92 10.76 0.73
CA ASN A 186 2.12 10.59 -0.10
C ASN A 186 3.04 11.81 -0.11
N ASN A 187 2.50 13.02 -0.08
CA ASN A 187 3.32 14.24 -0.04
C ASN A 187 4.06 14.37 1.29
N HIS A 188 3.42 14.00 2.40
CA HIS A 188 4.08 13.92 3.71
C HIS A 188 5.18 12.85 3.71
N LEU A 189 4.89 11.66 3.19
CA LEU A 189 5.85 10.55 3.15
C LEU A 189 7.09 10.87 2.30
N ARG A 190 6.93 11.68 1.25
CA ARG A 190 8.01 12.08 0.33
C ARG A 190 8.70 13.39 0.74
N GLY A 191 8.36 13.97 1.89
CA GLY A 191 8.95 15.22 2.37
C GLY A 191 8.57 16.47 1.55
N LYS A 192 7.52 16.41 0.73
CA LYS A 192 7.05 17.52 -0.12
C LYS A 192 6.17 18.54 0.60
N GLY A 193 6.10 18.48 1.93
CA GLY A 193 5.20 19.30 2.75
C GLY A 193 3.73 18.87 2.62
N CYS A 194 3.03 18.81 3.75
CA CYS A 194 1.57 18.68 3.80
C CYS A 194 1.08 19.37 5.06
N GLU A 195 0.27 20.41 4.90
CA GLU A 195 -0.30 21.21 5.99
C GLU A 195 -1.44 20.48 6.73
N SER A 196 -1.89 19.34 6.21
CA SER A 196 -2.97 18.57 6.84
C SER A 196 -2.58 18.10 8.23
N ILE A 197 -3.45 18.41 9.20
CA ILE A 197 -3.35 17.91 10.57
C ILE A 197 -3.38 16.38 10.58
N ASN A 198 -4.24 15.76 9.76
CA ASN A 198 -4.46 14.30 9.67
C ASN A 198 -3.72 13.65 8.48
N ARG A 199 -2.44 13.96 8.36
CA ARG A 199 -1.53 13.35 7.36
C ARG A 199 -1.29 11.84 7.54
N THR A 200 -1.69 11.26 8.68
CA THR A 200 -1.63 9.82 8.98
C THR A 200 -2.90 9.44 9.70
N VAL A 201 -3.61 8.39 9.26
CA VAL A 201 -4.85 7.89 9.89
C VAL A 201 -4.81 6.38 10.07
N ILE A 202 -5.46 5.84 11.10
CA ILE A 202 -5.52 4.40 11.35
C ILE A 202 -6.35 3.73 10.25
N ALA A 203 -5.76 2.73 9.58
CA ALA A 203 -6.42 2.08 8.44
C ALA A 203 -7.69 1.32 8.86
N GLY A 204 -7.65 0.57 9.95
CA GLY A 204 -8.76 -0.28 10.37
C GLY A 204 -10.06 0.48 10.65
N GLU A 205 -9.97 1.70 11.16
CA GLU A 205 -11.15 2.48 11.55
C GLU A 205 -11.77 3.19 10.36
N VAL A 206 -10.94 3.77 9.50
CA VAL A 206 -11.40 4.33 8.23
C VAL A 206 -12.00 3.21 7.37
N GLU A 207 -11.35 2.05 7.29
CA GLU A 207 -11.87 0.88 6.55
C GLU A 207 -13.23 0.41 7.13
N LYS A 208 -13.39 0.39 8.45
CA LYS A 208 -14.64 -0.02 9.10
C LYS A 208 -15.81 0.92 8.77
N GLU A 209 -15.62 2.23 8.91
CA GLU A 209 -16.68 3.20 8.62
C GLU A 209 -17.03 3.23 7.12
N VAL A 210 -16.03 3.12 6.25
CA VAL A 210 -16.24 3.02 4.80
C VAL A 210 -17.00 1.75 4.44
N MET A 211 -16.69 0.61 5.06
CA MET A 211 -17.40 -0.66 4.82
C MET A 211 -18.84 -0.64 5.32
N LYS A 212 -19.11 -0.04 6.48
CA LYS A 212 -20.49 0.18 6.95
C LYS A 212 -21.27 1.05 5.97
N ARG A 213 -20.66 2.13 5.47
CA ARG A 213 -21.31 2.98 4.47
C ARG A 213 -21.58 2.23 3.18
N ALA A 214 -20.62 1.41 2.72
CA ALA A 214 -20.81 0.54 1.58
C ALA A 214 -21.98 -0.44 1.79
N GLU A 215 -22.12 -1.04 2.98
CA GLU A 215 -23.24 -1.90 3.33
C GLU A 215 -24.59 -1.16 3.24
N HIS A 216 -24.67 0.08 3.77
CA HIS A 216 -25.88 0.89 3.65
C HIS A 216 -26.23 1.23 2.20
N LEU A 217 -25.24 1.57 1.37
CA LEU A 217 -25.45 1.83 -0.05
C LEU A 217 -25.85 0.56 -0.82
N TYR A 218 -25.27 -0.58 -0.45
CA TYR A 218 -25.54 -1.87 -1.06
C TYR A 218 -26.99 -2.34 -0.84
N LYS A 219 -27.61 -1.97 0.29
CA LYS A 219 -29.03 -2.29 0.56
C LYS A 219 -29.98 -1.74 -0.52
N ASN A 220 -29.65 -0.60 -1.11
CA ASN A 220 -30.46 0.08 -2.12
C ASN A 220 -29.88 -0.08 -3.54
N TRP A 221 -28.96 -1.03 -3.75
CA TRP A 221 -28.27 -1.21 -5.02
C TRP A 221 -29.04 -2.17 -5.93
N GLN A 222 -29.25 -1.77 -7.19
CA GLN A 222 -30.08 -2.51 -8.15
C GLN A 222 -29.49 -3.88 -8.55
N GLU A 223 -28.16 -4.06 -8.52
CA GLU A 223 -27.47 -5.33 -8.85
C GLU A 223 -27.26 -6.24 -7.62
N LYS A 224 -28.18 -6.21 -6.65
CA LYS A 224 -28.05 -7.03 -5.43
C LYS A 224 -28.35 -8.51 -5.72
N ALA A 225 -27.31 -9.34 -5.77
CA ALA A 225 -27.46 -10.79 -5.93
C ALA A 225 -27.72 -11.53 -4.61
N GLU A 226 -27.13 -11.08 -3.49
CA GLU A 226 -27.19 -11.72 -2.17
C GLU A 226 -27.21 -10.66 -1.05
N GLU A 227 -27.45 -11.06 0.19
CA GLU A 227 -27.27 -10.15 1.34
C GLU A 227 -25.79 -9.85 1.61
N TRP A 228 -25.49 -8.61 2.01
CA TRP A 228 -24.12 -8.15 2.28
C TRP A 228 -23.33 -9.06 3.24
N LYS A 229 -24.01 -9.61 4.25
CA LYS A 229 -23.43 -10.50 5.27
C LYS A 229 -23.04 -11.88 4.72
N ASN A 230 -23.65 -12.31 3.63
CA ASN A 230 -23.41 -13.62 3.01
C ASN A 230 -22.35 -13.55 1.91
N LEU A 231 -21.98 -12.34 1.47
CA LEU A 231 -20.92 -12.14 0.49
C LEU A 231 -19.54 -12.44 1.09
N SER A 232 -18.72 -13.17 0.34
CA SER A 232 -17.29 -13.28 0.64
C SER A 232 -16.62 -11.90 0.68
N PHE A 233 -15.57 -11.75 1.50
CA PHE A 233 -14.82 -10.50 1.65
C PHE A 233 -14.31 -9.94 0.30
N ARG A 234 -13.97 -10.83 -0.65
CA ARG A 234 -13.55 -10.41 -2.00
C ARG A 234 -14.69 -9.74 -2.76
N LYS A 235 -15.88 -10.34 -2.76
CA LYS A 235 -17.09 -9.77 -3.39
C LYS A 235 -17.50 -8.46 -2.70
N GLN A 236 -17.42 -8.39 -1.37
CA GLN A 236 -17.67 -7.14 -0.61
C GLN A 236 -16.70 -6.02 -1.02
N LYS A 237 -15.42 -6.33 -1.18
CA LYS A 237 -14.40 -5.37 -1.64
C LYS A 237 -14.68 -4.87 -3.06
N GLU A 238 -15.08 -5.74 -3.97
CA GLU A 238 -15.43 -5.38 -5.34
C GLU A 238 -16.68 -4.49 -5.39
N ALA A 239 -17.73 -4.83 -4.62
CA ALA A 239 -18.92 -4.00 -4.48
C ALA A 239 -18.60 -2.62 -3.86
N MET A 240 -17.77 -2.58 -2.81
CA MET A 240 -17.33 -1.33 -2.19
C MET A 240 -16.62 -0.40 -3.19
N LYS A 241 -15.72 -0.96 -4.02
CA LYS A 241 -15.01 -0.19 -5.04
C LYS A 241 -15.93 0.37 -6.13
N LYS A 242 -17.05 -0.28 -6.43
CA LYS A 242 -18.07 0.23 -7.37
C LYS A 242 -18.91 1.34 -6.73
N LEU A 243 -19.33 1.15 -5.48
CA LEU A 243 -20.25 2.06 -4.78
C LEU A 243 -19.57 3.35 -4.30
N ILE A 244 -18.28 3.29 -3.97
CA ILE A 244 -17.54 4.41 -3.38
C ILE A 244 -16.52 4.95 -4.37
N LYS A 245 -16.74 6.20 -4.82
CA LYS A 245 -15.89 6.88 -5.80
C LYS A 245 -14.68 7.55 -5.16
N GLY A 246 -14.78 7.98 -3.91
CA GLY A 246 -13.71 8.69 -3.23
C GLY A 246 -13.85 8.67 -1.71
N VAL A 247 -12.72 8.70 -1.01
CA VAL A 247 -12.69 8.93 0.44
C VAL A 247 -11.70 10.05 0.72
N THR A 248 -12.16 11.14 1.33
CA THR A 248 -11.33 12.30 1.62
C THR A 248 -11.17 12.48 3.12
N VAL A 249 -9.93 12.46 3.61
CA VAL A 249 -9.63 12.67 5.03
C VAL A 249 -9.58 14.17 5.34
N LYS A 250 -10.43 14.61 6.28
CA LYS A 250 -10.51 15.96 6.84
C LYS A 250 -9.96 16.00 8.28
N GLU A 251 -10.01 17.17 8.91
CA GLU A 251 -9.52 17.40 10.28
C GLU A 251 -10.40 16.71 11.35
N ASP A 252 -11.72 16.76 11.16
CA ASP A 252 -12.68 16.21 12.14
C ASP A 252 -13.30 14.88 11.70
N GLY A 253 -12.81 14.25 10.64
CA GLY A 253 -13.39 13.01 10.12
C GLY A 253 -13.04 12.67 8.67
N ILE A 254 -13.88 11.84 8.06
CA ILE A 254 -13.75 11.42 6.67
C ILE A 254 -14.99 11.82 5.87
N VAL A 255 -14.80 12.25 4.63
CA VAL A 255 -15.87 12.42 3.65
C VAL A 255 -15.85 11.22 2.72
N VAL A 256 -16.97 10.53 2.60
CA VAL A 256 -17.14 9.43 1.65
C VAL A 256 -18.01 9.93 0.49
N SER A 257 -17.44 9.93 -0.72
CA SER A 257 -18.11 10.35 -1.95
C SER A 257 -18.64 9.13 -2.69
N SER A 258 -19.95 9.12 -2.96
CA SER A 258 -20.68 8.08 -3.69
C SER A 258 -21.52 8.70 -4.81
N GLU A 259 -22.16 7.88 -5.65
CA GLU A 259 -23.06 8.38 -6.71
C GLU A 259 -24.28 9.14 -6.17
N SER A 260 -24.73 8.77 -4.98
CA SER A 260 -25.85 9.39 -4.28
C SER A 260 -25.46 10.62 -3.45
N GLY A 261 -24.20 11.08 -3.54
CA GLY A 261 -23.71 12.29 -2.86
C GLY A 261 -22.53 12.04 -1.92
N GLU A 262 -22.10 13.11 -1.25
CA GLU A 262 -21.02 13.10 -0.26
C GLU A 262 -21.57 13.10 1.16
N ILE A 263 -21.04 12.23 2.02
CA ILE A 263 -21.39 12.21 3.45
C ILE A 263 -20.15 12.42 4.28
N PHE A 264 -20.23 13.33 5.23
CA PHE A 264 -19.22 13.53 6.25
C PHE A 264 -19.49 12.62 7.45
N ILE A 265 -18.48 11.83 7.82
CA ILE A 265 -18.49 10.96 8.99
C ILE A 265 -17.50 11.55 10.00
N PRO A 266 -17.99 12.11 11.13
CA PRO A 266 -17.12 12.63 12.16
C PRO A 266 -16.31 11.50 12.79
N MET A 267 -15.00 11.72 12.97
CA MET A 267 -14.11 10.80 13.67
C MET A 267 -13.31 11.57 14.71
N GLY A 268 -13.32 11.11 15.97
CA GLY A 268 -12.53 11.70 17.06
C GLY A 268 -11.04 11.43 16.90
N LEU A 269 -10.37 12.19 16.01
CA LEU A 269 -8.96 12.05 15.68
C LEU A 269 -8.10 12.87 16.66
N LYS A 270 -7.69 12.31 17.82
CA LYS A 270 -6.74 13.01 18.72
C LYS A 270 -5.29 12.70 18.35
N LYS A 271 -4.46 13.75 18.28
CA LYS A 271 -3.01 13.63 18.15
C LYS A 271 -2.36 13.30 19.50
N LYS A 272 -1.48 12.30 19.52
CA LYS A 272 -0.43 12.18 20.54
C LYS A 272 0.92 12.07 19.83
N ALA A 273 1.80 13.06 20.04
CA ALA A 273 3.18 13.10 19.56
C ALA A 273 3.38 12.58 18.12
N ASN A 274 2.95 13.37 17.12
CA ASN A 274 3.06 13.08 15.68
C ASN A 274 2.35 11.81 15.17
N LYS A 275 1.46 11.20 15.95
CA LYS A 275 0.57 10.09 15.52
C LYS A 275 -0.89 10.49 15.71
N CYS A 276 -1.72 10.34 14.68
CA CYS A 276 -3.18 10.35 14.87
C CYS A 276 -3.59 8.94 15.28
N THR A 277 -4.11 8.84 16.49
CA THR A 277 -4.81 7.67 17.02
C THR A 277 -6.25 8.06 17.17
N VAL A 278 -7.19 7.26 16.67
CA VAL A 278 -8.57 7.47 17.02
C VAL A 278 -8.71 7.18 18.51
N VAL A 279 -9.46 8.03 19.17
CA VAL A 279 -9.82 7.86 20.57
C VAL A 279 -10.89 6.79 20.61
N GLU A 280 -10.52 5.59 21.07
CA GLU A 280 -11.51 4.64 21.59
C GLU A 280 -12.32 5.35 22.68
N PRO A 281 -13.65 5.10 22.76
CA PRO A 281 -14.53 5.74 23.73
C PRO A 281 -13.94 5.59 25.13
N GLU A 282 -13.97 6.69 25.87
CA GLU A 282 -13.27 6.93 27.12
C GLU A 282 -13.17 5.70 28.01
N GLY A 283 -12.00 5.07 28.00
CA GLY A 283 -11.79 3.89 28.81
C GLY A 283 -10.52 3.14 28.52
N LYS A 284 -9.45 3.40 29.26
CA LYS A 284 -8.33 2.45 29.29
C LYS A 284 -8.83 1.17 29.96
N THR A 285 -9.03 0.11 29.18
CA THR A 285 -9.33 -1.22 29.72
C THR A 285 -8.22 -1.67 30.66
N ASN A 286 -8.57 -1.92 31.92
CA ASN A 286 -7.66 -2.57 32.84
C ASN A 286 -7.54 -4.04 32.41
N ASN A 287 -6.46 -4.35 31.68
CA ASN A 287 -6.20 -5.69 31.12
C ASN A 287 -6.30 -6.80 32.17
N ALA A 288 -6.03 -6.53 33.45
CA ALA A 288 -6.16 -7.51 34.52
C ALA A 288 -7.63 -7.81 34.84
N LEU A 289 -8.48 -6.79 34.92
CA LEU A 289 -9.93 -6.93 35.13
C LEU A 289 -10.59 -7.61 33.94
N LEU A 290 -10.28 -7.17 32.72
CA LEU A 290 -10.82 -7.75 31.50
C LEU A 290 -10.49 -9.24 31.39
N LYS A 291 -9.22 -9.62 31.58
CA LYS A 291 -8.81 -11.03 31.57
C LYS A 291 -9.48 -11.84 32.67
N ALA A 292 -9.76 -11.25 33.83
CA ALA A 292 -10.43 -11.94 34.93
C ALA A 292 -11.91 -12.21 34.61
N VAL A 293 -12.65 -11.23 34.10
CA VAL A 293 -14.06 -11.40 33.68
C VAL A 293 -14.18 -12.42 32.56
N VAL A 294 -13.31 -12.34 31.54
CA VAL A 294 -13.29 -13.32 30.44
C VAL A 294 -12.99 -14.73 30.95
N ARG A 295 -12.01 -14.89 31.85
CA ARG A 295 -11.69 -16.19 32.46
C ARG A 295 -12.84 -16.73 33.29
N ALA A 296 -13.54 -15.87 34.04
CA ALA A 296 -14.70 -16.28 34.85
C ALA A 296 -15.80 -16.90 33.99
N HIS A 297 -16.14 -16.26 32.87
CA HIS A 297 -17.13 -16.76 31.92
C HIS A 297 -16.66 -18.04 31.20
N LEU A 298 -15.39 -18.06 30.76
CA LEU A 298 -14.82 -19.22 30.09
C LEU A 298 -14.80 -20.46 31.01
N TRP A 299 -14.35 -20.31 32.26
CA TRP A 299 -14.27 -21.42 33.20
C TRP A 299 -15.65 -21.91 33.62
N LYS A 300 -16.62 -21.01 33.83
CA LYS A 300 -18.01 -21.39 34.07
C LYS A 300 -18.54 -22.25 32.93
N ARG A 301 -18.37 -21.78 31.69
CA ARG A 301 -18.80 -22.52 30.49
C ARG A 301 -18.13 -23.89 30.37
N GLN A 302 -16.83 -23.98 30.63
CA GLN A 302 -16.09 -25.25 30.57
C GLN A 302 -16.49 -26.25 31.66
N LEU A 303 -16.91 -25.77 32.83
CA LEU A 303 -17.46 -26.62 33.88
C LEU A 303 -18.88 -27.09 33.53
N GLU A 304 -19.71 -26.22 32.96
CA GLU A 304 -21.06 -26.55 32.50
C GLU A 304 -21.06 -27.52 31.30
N GLU A 305 -20.14 -27.34 30.36
CA GLU A 305 -19.92 -28.24 29.22
C GLU A 305 -19.29 -29.59 29.64
N GLY A 306 -18.98 -29.79 30.93
CA GLY A 306 -18.39 -31.03 31.44
C GLY A 306 -16.94 -31.30 31.01
N LYS A 307 -16.26 -30.30 30.43
CA LYS A 307 -14.85 -30.40 30.00
C LYS A 307 -13.91 -30.68 31.17
N TYR A 308 -14.27 -30.24 32.37
CA TYR A 308 -13.61 -30.59 33.62
C TYR A 308 -14.66 -31.04 34.63
N ARG A 309 -14.41 -32.16 35.32
CA ARG A 309 -15.36 -32.76 36.27
C ARG A 309 -15.39 -32.05 37.62
N SER A 310 -14.33 -31.32 37.96
CA SER A 310 -14.24 -30.58 39.22
C SER A 310 -13.33 -29.36 39.14
N LEU A 311 -13.49 -28.44 40.09
CA LEU A 311 -12.59 -27.30 40.27
C LEU A 311 -11.13 -27.71 40.52
N LYS A 312 -10.90 -28.88 41.12
CA LYS A 312 -9.57 -29.43 41.40
C LYS A 312 -8.88 -29.86 40.10
N GLU A 313 -9.62 -30.47 39.18
CA GLU A 313 -9.10 -30.86 37.86
C GLU A 313 -8.75 -29.64 37.01
N LEU A 314 -9.63 -28.63 36.99
CA LEU A 314 -9.38 -27.35 36.33
C LEU A 314 -8.11 -26.65 36.88
N SER A 315 -7.91 -26.71 38.20
CA SER A 315 -6.74 -26.15 38.89
C SER A 315 -5.43 -26.78 38.44
N ILE A 316 -5.38 -28.12 38.37
CA ILE A 316 -4.19 -28.88 37.94
C ILE A 316 -3.85 -28.57 36.48
N LYS A 317 -4.85 -28.53 35.60
CA LYS A 317 -4.63 -28.30 34.16
C LYS A 317 -4.16 -26.88 33.84
N ILE A 318 -4.67 -25.87 34.54
CA ILE A 318 -4.34 -24.47 34.28
C ILE A 318 -3.14 -24.00 35.13
N ASN A 319 -2.69 -24.83 36.08
CA ASN A 319 -1.63 -24.51 37.04
C ASN A 319 -1.92 -23.23 37.84
N ILE A 320 -3.17 -23.10 38.32
CA ILE A 320 -3.64 -22.00 39.15
C ILE A 320 -4.31 -22.59 40.38
N GLY A 321 -3.97 -22.12 41.58
CA GLY A 321 -4.56 -22.61 42.83
C GLY A 321 -6.09 -22.51 42.87
N THR A 322 -6.74 -23.50 43.49
CA THR A 322 -8.21 -23.62 43.60
C THR A 322 -8.88 -22.37 44.18
N ARG A 323 -8.29 -21.77 45.22
CA ARG A 323 -8.78 -20.52 45.83
C ARG A 323 -8.82 -19.36 44.83
N ARG A 324 -7.83 -19.26 43.95
CA ARG A 324 -7.75 -18.20 42.94
C ARG A 324 -8.79 -18.41 41.83
N ILE A 325 -9.04 -19.66 41.46
CA ILE A 325 -10.10 -20.02 40.51
C ILE A 325 -11.47 -19.68 41.08
N GLN A 326 -11.76 -20.05 42.33
CA GLN A 326 -13.01 -19.69 43.00
C GLN A 326 -13.21 -18.18 43.07
N GLN A 327 -12.17 -17.41 43.40
CA GLN A 327 -12.24 -15.94 43.41
C GLN A 327 -12.60 -15.36 42.03
N ILE A 328 -12.03 -15.89 40.95
CA ILE A 328 -12.33 -15.41 39.59
C ILE A 328 -13.73 -15.85 39.16
N LEU A 329 -14.16 -17.08 39.47
CA LEU A 329 -15.51 -17.56 39.14
C LEU A 329 -16.61 -16.71 39.79
N ARG A 330 -16.36 -16.13 40.97
CA ARG A 330 -17.29 -15.20 41.63
C ARG A 330 -17.57 -13.94 40.81
N LEU A 331 -16.67 -13.54 39.90
CA LEU A 331 -16.89 -12.40 39.00
C LEU A 331 -18.09 -12.61 38.06
N ASN A 332 -18.56 -13.85 37.88
CA ASN A 332 -19.79 -14.12 37.14
C ASN A 332 -21.04 -13.54 37.84
N TYR A 333 -20.99 -13.26 39.14
CA TYR A 333 -22.09 -12.64 39.89
C TYR A 333 -22.06 -11.10 39.88
N LEU A 334 -21.11 -10.49 39.17
CA LEU A 334 -21.10 -9.04 38.99
C LEU A 334 -22.34 -8.56 38.23
N ALA A 335 -22.83 -7.39 38.60
CA ALA A 335 -23.91 -6.70 37.91
C ALA A 335 -23.58 -6.52 36.42
N PRO A 336 -24.56 -6.70 35.49
CA PRO A 336 -24.34 -6.58 34.05
C PRO A 336 -23.66 -5.27 33.64
N LYS A 337 -24.08 -4.15 34.24
CA LYS A 337 -23.50 -2.82 34.01
C LYS A 337 -21.99 -2.79 34.30
N ILE A 338 -21.54 -3.39 35.39
CA ILE A 338 -20.12 -3.42 35.77
C ILE A 338 -19.30 -4.26 34.80
N LYS A 339 -19.87 -5.39 34.33
CA LYS A 339 -19.22 -6.22 33.32
C LYS A 339 -19.10 -5.47 31.99
N GLU A 340 -20.15 -4.80 31.56
CA GLU A 340 -20.17 -3.98 30.35
C GLU A 340 -19.14 -2.85 30.43
N ASP A 341 -19.06 -2.16 31.55
CA ASP A 341 -18.07 -1.09 31.75
C ASP A 341 -16.64 -1.63 31.72
N ILE A 342 -16.36 -2.78 32.36
CA ILE A 342 -15.03 -3.43 32.31
C ILE A 342 -14.65 -3.84 30.88
N VAL A 343 -15.61 -4.37 30.11
CA VAL A 343 -15.39 -4.79 28.72
C VAL A 343 -15.17 -3.59 27.81
N ASN A 344 -15.95 -2.52 28.01
CA ASN A 344 -15.90 -1.30 27.21
C ASN A 344 -14.82 -0.31 27.70
N GLY A 345 -14.10 -0.62 28.78
CA GLY A 345 -13.06 0.23 29.33
C GLY A 345 -13.56 1.37 30.22
N ARG A 346 -14.87 1.54 30.39
CA ARG A 346 -15.51 2.64 31.14
C ARG A 346 -15.46 2.46 32.67
N GLN A 347 -14.79 1.42 33.16
CA GLN A 347 -14.66 1.20 34.59
C GLN A 347 -13.83 2.31 35.27
N PRO A 348 -14.13 2.68 36.53
CA PRO A 348 -13.34 3.64 37.29
C PRO A 348 -11.85 3.27 37.33
N SER A 349 -10.97 4.26 37.22
CA SER A 349 -9.51 4.03 37.25
C SER A 349 -9.01 3.50 38.62
N SER A 350 -9.78 3.75 39.68
CA SER A 350 -9.58 3.23 41.03
C SER A 350 -9.91 1.74 41.15
N LEU A 351 -10.72 1.17 40.27
CA LEU A 351 -11.18 -0.21 40.37
C LEU A 351 -10.05 -1.20 40.04
N ARG A 352 -9.68 -2.03 41.01
CA ARG A 352 -8.68 -3.07 40.90
C ARG A 352 -9.31 -4.44 41.14
N LEU A 353 -8.63 -5.48 40.64
CA LEU A 353 -9.07 -6.88 40.86
C LEU A 353 -9.08 -7.28 42.35
N ALA A 354 -8.35 -6.56 43.20
CA ALA A 354 -8.35 -6.79 44.64
C ALA A 354 -9.67 -6.37 45.29
N ASP A 355 -10.33 -5.34 44.77
CA ASP A 355 -11.56 -4.78 45.34
C ASP A 355 -12.76 -5.72 45.08
N LEU A 356 -12.69 -6.51 44.01
CA LEU A 356 -13.69 -7.49 43.61
C LEU A 356 -13.59 -8.84 44.36
N ARG A 357 -12.86 -8.91 45.48
CA ARG A 357 -12.81 -10.13 46.33
C ARG A 357 -14.11 -10.36 47.10
N GLU A 358 -14.77 -9.27 47.50
CA GLU A 358 -15.98 -9.26 48.32
C GLU A 358 -17.09 -8.54 47.57
N ILE A 359 -17.86 -9.30 46.80
CA ILE A 359 -18.95 -8.82 45.95
C ILE A 359 -20.25 -8.91 46.76
N PRO A 360 -20.95 -7.78 47.04
CA PRO A 360 -22.28 -7.79 47.63
C PRO A 360 -23.28 -8.60 46.81
N MET A 361 -24.30 -9.19 47.45
CA MET A 361 -25.28 -10.02 46.76
C MET A 361 -26.20 -9.19 45.83
N LEU A 362 -26.56 -7.97 46.24
CA LEU A 362 -27.45 -7.11 45.47
C LEU A 362 -26.69 -6.30 44.41
N TRP A 363 -27.18 -6.28 43.17
CA TRP A 363 -26.54 -5.53 42.08
C TRP A 363 -26.53 -4.02 42.31
N SER A 364 -27.55 -3.46 42.98
CA SER A 364 -27.59 -2.05 43.38
C SER A 364 -26.43 -1.70 44.30
N GLU A 365 -26.20 -2.50 45.34
CA GLU A 365 -25.10 -2.34 46.29
C GLU A 365 -23.73 -2.55 45.64
N GLN A 366 -23.63 -3.44 44.64
CA GLN A 366 -22.39 -3.60 43.88
C GLN A 366 -22.05 -2.34 43.09
N VAL A 367 -23.03 -1.76 42.39
CA VAL A 367 -22.83 -0.51 41.65
C VAL A 367 -22.46 0.60 42.62
N GLU A 368 -23.18 0.74 43.72
CA GLU A 368 -22.85 1.73 44.74
C GLU A 368 -21.44 1.52 45.29
N LYS A 369 -21.07 0.32 45.75
CA LYS A 369 -19.77 0.01 46.36
C LYS A 369 -18.60 0.22 45.40
N PHE A 370 -18.71 -0.22 44.15
CA PHE A 370 -17.60 -0.18 43.19
C PHE A 370 -17.54 1.12 42.38
N TYR A 371 -18.62 1.90 42.37
CA TYR A 371 -18.72 3.17 41.64
C TYR A 371 -19.05 4.36 42.55
N LYS A 372 -18.82 4.25 43.88
CA LYS A 372 -19.11 5.32 44.85
C LYS A 372 -18.68 6.68 44.30
N LEU A 373 -19.69 7.46 43.91
CA LEU A 373 -19.70 8.86 43.45
C LEU A 373 -18.56 9.23 42.47
N ALA A 374 -18.80 9.00 41.18
CA ALA A 374 -18.45 10.01 40.19
C ALA A 374 -19.33 11.25 40.43
N SER A 375 -18.97 12.04 41.44
CA SER A 375 -19.48 13.38 41.71
C SER A 375 -18.30 14.24 42.08
#